data_AF-A0A022M9T0-F1
#
_entry.id   AF-A0A022M9T0-F1
#
_cell.length_a   1.000
_cell.length_b   1.000
_cell.length_c   1.000
_cell.angle_alpha   90.00
_cell.angle_beta   90.00
_cell.angle_gamma   90.00
#
_symmetry.space_group_name_H-M   'P 1'
#
loop_
_entity.id
_entity.type
_entity.pdbx_description
1 polymer ?
#
loop_
_entity_poly.entity_id
_entity_poly.type
_entity_poly.pdbx_seq_one_letter_code
_entity_poly.pdbx_strand_id
1 'polypeptide(L)'
;MRHTQPLAHIAPAAAAAVTLALAAQPAAAGPGISVSTNGSTVSVSTSACTLVEGGWGTASLLAPGQTSFAQGRRSALAGTTANQTAAWQSVRPGTYTVIVVCANNITAGTQSVVVSAASRPTISATSAPAAS
;
A
#
# COMPACT_ATOMS: atom_id res chain seq x y z
N MET A 1 -17.55 -58.34 50.29
CA MET A 1 -18.37 -57.56 49.33
C MET A 1 -17.39 -56.80 48.44
N ARG A 2 -16.93 -57.37 47.32
CA ARG A 2 -17.35 -56.99 45.95
C ARG A 2 -17.77 -55.52 45.86
N HIS A 3 -17.03 -54.71 45.10
CA HIS A 3 -17.56 -53.89 44.00
C HIS A 3 -16.39 -53.62 43.03
N THR A 4 -16.37 -54.44 41.98
CA THR A 4 -15.69 -54.20 40.71
C THR A 4 -16.33 -52.99 40.04
N GLN A 5 -15.58 -52.02 39.55
CA GLN A 5 -15.99 -51.29 38.34
C GLN A 5 -14.80 -50.64 37.61
N PRO A 6 -14.66 -50.85 36.28
CA PRO A 6 -13.49 -50.45 35.51
C PRO A 6 -13.75 -49.28 34.53
N LEU A 7 -12.64 -48.73 34.00
CA LEU A 7 -12.45 -48.04 32.71
C LEU A 7 -13.28 -46.79 32.38
N ALA A 8 -12.59 -45.68 32.08
CA ALA A 8 -12.30 -45.26 30.69
C ALA A 8 -11.78 -43.81 30.67
N HIS A 9 -10.45 -43.62 30.69
CA HIS A 9 -9.87 -42.29 30.51
C HIS A 9 -9.49 -42.13 29.03
N ILE A 10 -10.45 -41.52 28.34
CA ILE A 10 -10.46 -40.77 27.07
C ILE A 10 -9.07 -40.50 26.45
N ALA A 11 -8.97 -40.81 25.16
CA ALA A 11 -7.80 -40.66 24.30
C ALA A 11 -7.30 -39.21 24.12
N PRO A 12 -5.99 -38.98 23.91
CA PRO A 12 -5.47 -37.67 23.56
C PRO A 12 -5.77 -37.31 22.09
N ALA A 13 -6.37 -36.13 21.90
CA ALA A 13 -6.58 -35.52 20.60
C ALA A 13 -5.23 -35.14 19.95
N ALA A 14 -5.07 -35.53 18.68
CA ALA A 14 -3.95 -35.11 17.85
C ALA A 14 -4.03 -33.60 17.59
N ALA A 15 -3.08 -32.85 18.16
CA ALA A 15 -2.86 -31.45 17.81
C ALA A 15 -2.04 -31.39 16.52
N ALA A 16 -2.68 -31.01 15.42
CA ALA A 16 -2.01 -30.68 14.19
C ALA A 16 -1.08 -29.49 14.41
N ALA A 17 0.23 -29.71 14.28
CA ALA A 17 1.22 -28.64 14.22
C ALA A 17 1.01 -27.86 12.92
N VAL A 18 0.39 -26.68 13.03
CA VAL A 18 0.32 -25.73 11.92
C VAL A 18 1.71 -25.14 11.76
N THR A 19 2.37 -25.50 10.67
CA THR A 19 3.56 -24.85 10.15
C THR A 19 3.25 -23.38 9.87
N LEU A 20 3.67 -22.48 10.77
CA LEU A 20 3.74 -21.05 10.46
C LEU A 20 4.91 -20.83 9.49
N ALA A 21 4.65 -21.10 8.21
CA ALA A 21 5.45 -20.57 7.13
C ALA A 21 5.30 -19.05 7.14
N LEU A 22 6.26 -18.38 7.79
CA LEU A 22 6.42 -16.94 7.78
C LEU A 22 6.93 -16.52 6.39
N ALA A 23 6.06 -16.64 5.40
CA ALA A 23 6.23 -15.94 4.14
C ALA A 23 6.32 -14.46 4.50
N ALA A 24 7.49 -13.86 4.26
CA ALA A 24 7.64 -12.43 4.13
C ALA A 24 6.66 -11.99 3.03
N GLN A 25 5.43 -11.67 3.43
CA GLN A 25 4.42 -11.16 2.54
C GLN A 25 4.99 -9.83 2.04
N PRO A 26 5.18 -9.64 0.72
CA PRO A 26 5.38 -8.30 0.22
C PRO A 26 4.16 -7.53 0.69
N ALA A 27 4.37 -6.40 1.37
CA ALA A 27 3.31 -5.57 1.92
C ALA A 27 2.19 -5.48 0.89
N ALA A 28 1.09 -6.22 1.15
CA ALA A 28 -0.02 -6.27 0.24
C ALA A 28 -0.48 -4.82 0.12
N ALA A 29 -0.40 -4.27 -1.09
CA ALA A 29 -1.01 -3.00 -1.40
C ALA A 29 -2.43 -3.07 -0.84
N GLY A 30 -2.68 -2.30 0.24
CA GLY A 30 -3.98 -2.32 0.90
C GLY A 30 -5.04 -2.06 -0.16
N PRO A 31 -6.20 -2.74 -0.11
CA PRO A 31 -7.22 -2.66 -1.14
C PRO A 31 -7.77 -1.25 -1.15
N GLY A 32 -7.21 -0.38 -2.00
CA GLY A 32 -7.68 0.98 -2.09
C GLY A 32 -6.66 2.02 -2.52
N ILE A 33 -5.34 1.76 -2.54
CA ILE A 33 -4.37 2.76 -3.00
C ILE A 33 -3.43 2.23 -4.09
N SER A 34 -3.22 3.05 -5.11
CA SER A 34 -2.35 2.82 -6.26
C SER A 34 -1.33 3.94 -6.33
N VAL A 35 -0.04 3.61 -6.19
CA VAL A 35 1.05 4.58 -6.26
C VAL A 35 1.84 4.35 -7.53
N SER A 36 2.10 5.44 -8.27
CA SER A 36 2.93 5.45 -9.46
C SER A 36 3.96 6.56 -9.37
N THR A 37 5.13 6.32 -9.96
CA THR A 37 6.24 7.27 -9.99
C THR A 37 6.64 7.52 -11.42
N ASN A 38 6.72 8.80 -11.79
CA ASN A 38 7.21 9.22 -13.08
C ASN A 38 8.35 10.24 -12.90
N GLY A 39 9.58 9.75 -13.02
CA GLY A 39 10.78 10.52 -12.70
C GLY A 39 10.78 11.01 -11.26
N SER A 40 10.85 12.32 -11.05
CA SER A 40 10.79 12.97 -9.73
C SER A 40 9.38 13.29 -9.24
N THR A 41 8.35 12.73 -9.89
CA THR A 41 6.95 12.92 -9.49
C THR A 41 6.38 11.62 -8.94
N VAL A 42 5.87 11.66 -7.71
CA VAL A 42 5.11 10.56 -7.11
C VAL A 42 3.64 10.93 -7.19
N SER A 43 2.81 10.01 -7.68
CA SER A 43 1.37 10.17 -7.76
C SER A 43 0.69 9.00 -7.04
N VAL A 44 -0.25 9.29 -6.16
CA VAL A 44 -1.13 8.29 -5.55
C VAL A 44 -2.55 8.50 -6.05
N SER A 45 -3.24 7.39 -6.26
CA SER A 45 -4.66 7.30 -6.55
C SER A 45 -5.29 6.38 -5.52
N THR A 46 -6.46 6.74 -5.03
CA THR A 46 -7.25 5.92 -4.11
C THR A 46 -8.72 6.08 -4.43
N SER A 47 -9.50 5.03 -4.15
CA SER A 47 -10.96 5.04 -4.21
C SER A 47 -11.59 4.64 -2.87
N ALA A 48 -10.77 4.50 -1.84
CA ALA A 48 -11.20 4.06 -0.52
C ALA A 48 -11.69 5.21 0.37
N CYS A 49 -11.38 6.47 0.04
CA CYS A 49 -11.79 7.61 0.86
C CYS A 49 -13.14 8.18 0.42
N THR A 50 -14.04 8.31 1.38
CA THR A 50 -15.32 9.02 1.23
C THR A 50 -15.15 10.51 1.49
N LEU A 51 -15.95 11.35 0.83
CA LEU A 51 -16.00 12.78 1.11
C LEU A 51 -16.65 13.02 2.48
N VAL A 52 -15.95 13.69 3.39
CA VAL A 52 -16.44 14.07 4.72
C VAL A 52 -16.15 15.55 4.91
N GLU A 53 -17.16 16.35 5.25
CA GLU A 53 -17.00 17.81 5.45
C GLU A 53 -16.33 18.53 4.26
N GLY A 54 -16.57 18.06 3.03
CA GLY A 54 -15.96 18.63 1.82
C GLY A 54 -14.49 18.24 1.59
N GLY A 55 -13.91 17.36 2.42
CA GLY A 55 -12.55 16.84 2.30
C GLY A 55 -12.50 15.34 2.04
N TRP A 56 -11.52 14.91 1.24
CA TRP A 56 -11.24 13.49 1.00
C TRP A 56 -10.31 12.89 2.05
N GLY A 57 -9.34 13.69 2.51
CA GLY A 57 -8.29 13.26 3.41
C GLY A 57 -6.94 13.87 3.06
N THR A 58 -5.88 13.33 3.64
CA THR A 58 -4.50 13.75 3.42
C THR A 58 -3.61 12.54 3.16
N ALA A 59 -2.75 12.63 2.15
CA ALA A 59 -1.70 11.66 1.90
C ALA A 59 -0.37 12.23 2.38
N SER A 60 0.52 11.39 2.89
CA SER A 60 1.85 11.77 3.32
C SER A 60 2.89 10.89 2.67
N LEU A 61 3.91 11.53 2.09
CA LEU A 61 5.07 10.86 1.50
C LEU A 61 6.22 10.91 2.52
N LEU A 62 6.54 9.76 3.09
CA LEU A 62 7.63 9.60 4.05
C LEU A 62 8.91 9.30 3.29
N ALA A 63 9.93 10.12 3.56
CA ALA A 63 11.29 9.90 3.09
C ALA A 63 11.94 8.70 3.83
N PRO A 64 12.99 8.09 3.26
CA PRO A 64 13.71 7.03 3.96
C PRO A 64 14.24 7.54 5.31
N GLY A 65 13.97 6.79 6.38
CA GLY A 65 14.29 7.17 7.76
C GLY A 65 13.18 7.94 8.49
N GLN A 66 12.10 8.33 7.80
CA GLN A 66 10.89 8.84 8.46
C GLN A 66 9.92 7.70 8.75
N THR A 67 9.29 7.74 9.93
CA THR A 67 8.35 6.69 10.38
C THR A 67 6.98 7.24 10.75
N SER A 68 6.85 8.56 10.87
CA SER A 68 5.58 9.19 11.28
C SER A 68 4.95 9.99 10.14
N PHE A 69 3.63 9.88 10.00
CA PHE A 69 2.82 10.61 9.01
C PHE A 69 3.08 12.13 9.03
N ALA A 70 3.31 12.69 10.22
CA ALA A 70 3.55 14.11 10.41
C ALA A 70 4.95 14.57 9.95
N GLN A 71 5.92 13.65 9.88
CA GLN A 71 7.28 13.93 9.39
C GLN A 71 7.33 13.98 7.86
N GLY A 72 6.42 13.25 7.21
CA GLY A 72 6.30 13.18 5.76
C GLY A 72 5.79 14.47 5.13
N ARG A 73 6.03 14.59 3.82
CA ARG A 73 5.46 15.67 3.02
C ARG A 73 3.99 15.39 2.80
N ARG A 74 3.11 16.16 3.43
CA ARG A 74 1.65 15.99 3.33
C ARG A 74 1.09 16.71 2.11
N SER A 75 0.07 16.12 1.49
CA SER A 75 -0.69 16.68 0.39
C SER A 75 -2.16 16.29 0.54
N ALA A 76 -3.08 17.22 0.36
CA ALA A 76 -4.50 16.94 0.40
C ALA A 76 -4.89 16.07 -0.80
N LEU A 77 -5.77 15.08 -0.58
CA LEU A 77 -6.35 14.34 -1.70
C LEU A 77 -7.37 15.23 -2.41
N ALA A 78 -7.37 15.16 -3.74
CA ALA A 78 -8.32 15.86 -4.60
C ALA A 78 -8.87 14.93 -5.69
N GLY A 79 -10.05 15.23 -6.21
CA GLY A 79 -10.71 14.39 -7.22
C GLY A 79 -12.18 14.16 -6.91
N THR A 80 -12.65 12.95 -7.19
CA THR A 80 -14.06 12.54 -7.05
C THR A 80 -14.20 11.33 -6.12
N THR A 81 -15.43 10.94 -5.78
CA THR A 81 -15.70 9.75 -4.95
C THR A 81 -15.20 8.45 -5.55
N ALA A 82 -15.08 8.39 -6.88
CA ALA A 82 -14.57 7.23 -7.59
C ALA A 82 -13.04 7.19 -7.65
N ASN A 83 -12.37 8.34 -7.64
CA ASN A 83 -10.91 8.42 -7.70
C ASN A 83 -10.40 9.73 -7.07
N GLN A 84 -9.67 9.59 -5.97
CA GLN A 84 -8.98 10.65 -5.27
C GLN A 84 -7.48 10.51 -5.53
N THR A 85 -6.81 11.62 -5.82
CA THR A 85 -5.40 11.62 -6.17
C THR A 85 -4.63 12.65 -5.37
N ALA A 86 -3.35 12.39 -5.16
CA ALA A 86 -2.40 13.35 -4.64
C ALA A 86 -1.05 13.17 -5.33
N ALA A 87 -0.32 14.26 -5.52
CA ALA A 87 0.99 14.22 -6.17
C ALA A 87 2.03 15.03 -5.39
N TRP A 88 3.27 14.56 -5.49
CA TRP A 88 4.46 15.21 -4.95
C TRP A 88 5.47 15.36 -6.09
N GLN A 89 5.93 16.59 -6.28
CA GLN A 89 6.96 16.92 -7.27
C GLN A 89 8.32 17.11 -6.59
N SER A 90 9.38 17.11 -7.39
CA SER A 90 10.77 17.30 -6.94
C SER A 90 11.20 16.26 -5.89
N VAL A 91 10.67 15.03 -6.00
CA VAL A 91 11.05 13.91 -5.15
C VAL A 91 12.39 13.36 -5.62
N ARG A 92 13.32 13.20 -4.68
CA ARG A 92 14.64 12.65 -4.98
C ARG A 92 14.52 11.14 -5.27
N PRO A 93 15.42 10.56 -6.06
CA PRO A 93 15.47 9.11 -6.21
C PRO A 93 15.72 8.43 -4.87
N GLY A 94 14.97 7.37 -4.55
CA GLY A 94 15.03 6.67 -3.28
C GLY A 94 13.78 5.86 -2.97
N THR A 95 13.76 5.17 -1.84
CA THR A 95 12.59 4.43 -1.35
C THR A 95 11.74 5.31 -0.45
N TYR A 96 10.46 5.43 -0.77
CA TYR A 96 9.50 6.24 -0.04
C TYR A 96 8.32 5.40 0.42
N THR A 97 7.67 5.83 1.50
CA THR A 97 6.43 5.24 1.99
C THR A 97 5.31 6.25 1.87
N VAL A 98 4.30 5.94 1.08
CA VAL A 98 3.08 6.73 0.98
C VAL A 98 2.07 6.19 1.98
N ILE A 99 1.51 7.08 2.79
CA ILE A 99 0.45 6.78 3.74
C ILE A 99 -0.75 7.65 3.38
N VAL A 100 -1.93 7.05 3.22
CA VAL A 100 -3.16 7.78 2.91
C VAL A 100 -4.11 7.70 4.09
N VAL A 101 -4.54 8.85 4.59
CA VAL A 101 -5.51 8.97 5.69
C VAL A 101 -6.72 9.73 5.16
N CYS A 102 -7.89 9.13 5.23
CA CYS A 102 -9.14 9.75 4.81
C CYS A 102 -9.58 10.83 5.80
N ALA A 103 -10.53 11.68 5.39
CA ALA A 103 -11.02 12.78 6.22
C ALA A 103 -11.71 12.34 7.54
N ASN A 104 -12.18 11.10 7.61
CA ASN A 104 -12.69 10.45 8.83
C ASN A 104 -11.58 9.89 9.75
N ASN A 105 -10.31 10.26 9.52
CA ASN A 105 -9.15 9.79 10.27
C ASN A 105 -8.84 8.29 10.12
N ILE A 106 -9.45 7.59 9.15
CA ILE A 106 -9.15 6.18 8.84
C ILE A 106 -8.03 6.11 7.80
N THR A 107 -7.03 5.26 8.06
CA THR A 107 -5.96 4.99 7.09
C THR A 107 -6.51 4.13 5.95
N ALA A 108 -6.58 4.69 4.75
CA ALA A 108 -6.99 3.97 3.54
C ALA A 108 -5.96 2.90 3.14
N GLY A 109 -4.68 3.19 3.34
CA GLY A 109 -3.61 2.27 3.02
C GLY A 109 -2.22 2.88 3.13
N THR A 110 -1.22 2.01 3.05
CA THR A 110 0.20 2.34 3.04
C THR A 110 0.89 1.60 1.91
N GLN A 111 1.73 2.30 1.15
CA GLN A 111 2.43 1.70 0.02
C GLN A 111 3.87 2.21 -0.04
N SER A 112 4.83 1.28 -0.08
CA SER A 112 6.22 1.60 -0.38
C SER A 112 6.40 1.73 -1.88
N VAL A 113 7.06 2.80 -2.32
CA VAL A 113 7.38 3.02 -3.73
C VAL A 113 8.85 3.41 -3.87
N VAL A 114 9.49 2.88 -4.90
CA VAL A 114 10.86 3.23 -5.25
C VAL A 114 10.80 4.28 -6.35
N VAL A 115 11.25 5.49 -6.04
CA VAL A 115 11.43 6.57 -7.01
C VAL A 115 12.78 6.35 -7.67
N SER A 116 12.77 5.90 -8.91
CA SER A 116 13.98 5.85 -9.75
C SER A 116 14.26 7.22 -10.36
N ALA A 117 15.54 7.54 -10.57
CA ALA A 117 15.89 8.68 -11.40
C ALA A 117 15.26 8.46 -12.78
N ALA A 118 14.65 9.51 -13.35
CA ALA A 118 14.07 9.42 -14.68
C ALA A 118 15.14 8.96 -15.66
N SER A 119 15.07 7.70 -16.10
CA SER A 119 15.77 7.27 -17.30
C SER A 119 15.21 8.11 -18.43
N ARG A 120 16.07 8.93 -19.06
CA ARG A 120 15.73 9.76 -20.22
C ARG A 120 14.76 8.99 -21.13
N PRO A 121 13.59 9.53 -21.50
CA PRO A 121 12.67 8.83 -22.38
C PRO A 121 13.40 8.49 -23.67
N THR A 122 13.59 7.20 -23.93
CA THR A 122 14.02 6.74 -25.25
C THR A 122 12.82 6.95 -26.15
N ILE A 123 12.83 8.02 -26.94
CA ILE A 123 11.84 8.22 -28.00
C ILE A 123 12.12 7.14 -29.05
N SER A 124 11.43 6.01 -28.97
CA SER A 124 11.41 5.01 -30.03
C SER A 124 10.50 5.50 -31.15
N ALA A 125 11.02 6.39 -32.00
CA ALA A 125 10.34 6.75 -33.24
C ALA A 125 10.51 5.60 -34.25
N THR A 126 9.57 4.65 -34.27
CA THR A 126 9.41 3.74 -35.41
C THR A 126 8.65 4.48 -36.50
N SER A 127 9.37 5.18 -37.37
CA SER A 127 8.84 5.65 -38.66
C SER A 127 9.25 4.64 -39.73
N ALA A 128 8.39 3.67 -40.02
CA ALA A 128 8.57 2.77 -41.16
C ALA A 128 8.21 3.52 -42.47
N PRO A 129 9.05 3.53 -43.51
CA PRO A 129 8.65 4.08 -44.80
C PRO A 129 7.64 3.14 -45.47
N ALA A 130 6.47 3.67 -45.83
CA ALA A 130 5.54 2.98 -46.74
C ALA A 130 6.06 3.13 -48.18
N ALA A 131 6.38 2.03 -48.83
CA ALA A 131 6.73 2.00 -50.24
C ALA A 131 5.47 1.97 -51.11
N SER A 132 5.45 2.75 -52.18
CA SER A 132 4.52 2.62 -53.33
C SER A 132 5.28 2.95 -54.60
#